data_AF-A0AA96YI74-F1
#
_entry.id   AF-A0AA96YI74-F1
#
_cell.length_a   1.000
_cell.length_b   1.000
_cell.length_c   1.000
_cell.angle_alpha   90.00
_cell.angle_beta   90.00
_cell.angle_gamma   90.00
#
_symmetry.space_group_name_H-M   'P 1'
#
loop_
_entity.id
_entity.type
_entity.pdbx_description
1 polymer ?
#
loop_
_entity_poly.entity_id
_entity_poly.type
_entity_poly.pdbx_seq_one_letter_code
_entity_poly.pdbx_strand_id
1 'polypeptide(L)'
;MGIFDWKHWAVILIVVILVFGTKKLKTLGSDMGETIKGFRKAMNEEENKPGERALDPEHASVNSLQSTHAKAQAEDWPKNS
;
A
#
# COMPACT_ATOMS: atom_id res chain seq x y z
N MET A 1 30.22 6.39 -29.65
CA MET A 1 31.06 5.88 -28.53
C MET A 1 31.17 6.98 -27.49
N GLY A 2 30.04 7.32 -26.88
CA GLY A 2 29.91 8.50 -26.03
C GLY A 2 29.37 8.12 -24.66
N ILE A 3 29.79 8.85 -23.65
CA ILE A 3 29.34 8.78 -22.25
C ILE A 3 27.80 8.80 -22.03
N PHE A 4 27.01 9.03 -23.08
CA PHE A 4 25.53 9.05 -23.03
C PHE A 4 24.87 7.75 -23.53
N ASP A 5 25.63 6.69 -23.77
CA ASP A 5 25.06 5.39 -24.13
C ASP A 5 24.21 4.83 -22.97
N TRP A 6 22.97 4.39 -23.24
CA TRP A 6 22.06 3.74 -22.27
C TRP A 6 22.74 2.63 -21.45
N LYS A 7 23.69 1.92 -22.06
CA LYS A 7 24.51 0.89 -21.41
C LYS A 7 25.35 1.42 -20.25
N HIS A 8 25.88 2.65 -20.33
CA HIS A 8 26.63 3.26 -19.22
C HIS A 8 25.72 3.45 -18.00
N TRP A 9 24.50 3.97 -18.21
CA TRP A 9 23.52 4.12 -17.14
C TRP A 9 23.13 2.77 -16.50
N ALA A 10 22.98 1.72 -17.30
CA ALA A 10 22.71 0.36 -16.79
C ALA A 10 23.86 -0.17 -15.90
N VAL A 11 25.11 0.06 -16.29
CA VAL A 11 26.28 -0.36 -15.49
C VAL A 11 26.36 0.44 -14.18
N ILE A 12 26.13 1.75 -14.23
CA ILE A 12 26.13 2.60 -13.02
C ILE A 12 25.03 2.15 -12.06
N LEU A 13 23.83 1.85 -12.55
CA LEU A 13 22.71 1.37 -11.72
C LEU A 13 23.10 0.10 -10.96
N ILE A 14 23.76 -0.86 -11.62
CA ILE A 14 24.24 -2.09 -10.99
C ILE A 14 25.26 -1.79 -9.90
N VAL A 15 26.23 -0.91 -10.16
CA VAL A 15 27.25 -0.54 -9.17
C VAL A 15 26.63 0.12 -7.95
N VAL A 16 25.67 1.03 -8.13
CA VAL A 16 24.93 1.66 -7.03
C VAL A 16 24.19 0.61 -6.20
N ILE A 17 23.51 -0.35 -6.83
CA ILE A 17 22.82 -1.44 -6.12
C ILE A 17 23.80 -2.30 -5.31
N LEU A 18 25.01 -2.56 -5.83
CA LEU A 18 26.03 -3.32 -5.13
C LEU A 18 26.62 -2.57 -3.93
N VAL A 19 26.85 -1.26 -4.06
CA VAL A 19 27.40 -0.41 -2.98
C VAL A 19 26.37 -0.19 -1.86
N PHE A 20 25.13 0.14 -2.22
CA PHE A 20 24.06 0.39 -1.24
C PHE A 20 23.44 -0.90 -0.71
N GLY A 21 23.55 -2.00 -1.46
CA GLY A 21 22.91 -3.27 -1.17
C GLY A 21 21.40 -3.26 -1.44
N THR A 22 20.85 -4.42 -1.79
CA THR A 22 19.42 -4.56 -2.13
C THR A 22 18.48 -4.36 -0.93
N LYS A 23 18.95 -4.59 0.30
CA LYS A 23 18.14 -4.43 1.52
C LYS A 23 17.75 -2.97 1.78
N LYS A 24 18.69 -2.03 1.60
CA LYS A 24 18.46 -0.59 1.81
C LYS A 24 17.62 0.02 0.69
N LEU A 25 17.89 -0.40 -0.55
CA LEU A 25 17.09 0.02 -1.71
C LEU A 25 15.66 -0.53 -1.67
N LYS A 26 15.42 -1.73 -1.14
CA LYS A 26 14.07 -2.26 -0.97
C LYS A 26 13.27 -1.50 0.07
N THR A 27 13.87 -1.15 1.21
CA THR A 27 13.18 -0.40 2.27
C THR A 27 12.89 1.04 1.83
N LEU A 28 13.92 1.76 1.34
CA LEU A 28 13.73 3.13 0.83
C LEU A 28 12.86 3.18 -0.43
N GLY A 29 12.99 2.18 -1.30
CA GLY A 29 12.20 2.08 -2.53
C GLY A 29 10.74 1.68 -2.31
N SER A 30 10.42 0.91 -1.26
CA SER A 30 9.02 0.64 -0.88
C SER A 30 8.33 1.91 -0.42
N ASP A 31 8.92 2.64 0.53
CA ASP A 31 8.30 3.82 1.15
C ASP A 31 8.11 4.97 0.13
N MET A 32 9.13 5.22 -0.70
CA MET A 32 9.03 6.22 -1.77
C MET A 32 8.19 5.71 -2.94
N GLY A 33 8.23 4.40 -3.22
CA GLY A 33 7.47 3.76 -4.28
C GLY A 33 5.97 3.80 -4.04
N GLU A 34 5.52 3.63 -2.79
CA GLU A 34 4.11 3.77 -2.40
C GLU A 34 3.58 5.19 -2.60
N THR A 35 4.39 6.20 -2.24
CA THR A 35 4.05 7.61 -2.47
C THR A 35 3.92 7.93 -3.97
N ILE A 36 4.87 7.45 -4.78
CA ILE A 36 4.84 7.64 -6.24
C ILE A 36 3.70 6.84 -6.88
N LYS A 37 3.35 5.66 -6.34
CA LYS A 37 2.24 4.82 -6.81
C LYS A 37 0.90 5.53 -6.61
N GLY A 38 0.68 6.17 -5.47
CA GLY A 38 -0.50 7.02 -5.22
C GLY A 38 -0.61 8.17 -6.22
N PHE A 39 0.50 8.86 -6.48
CA PHE A 39 0.56 9.93 -7.48
C PHE A 39 0.24 9.43 -8.89
N ARG A 40 0.85 8.32 -9.33
CA ARG A 40 0.59 7.76 -10.66
C ARG A 40 -0.85 7.27 -10.82
N LYS A 41 -1.44 6.77 -9.73
CA LYS A 41 -2.83 6.30 -9.67
C LYS A 41 -3.81 7.47 -9.76
N ALA A 42 -3.59 8.54 -8.99
CA ALA A 42 -4.37 9.76 -9.07
C ALA A 42 -4.30 10.41 -10.46
N MET A 43 -3.10 10.42 -11.07
CA MET A 43 -2.90 10.96 -12.42
C MET A 43 -3.57 10.10 -13.51
N ASN A 44 -3.65 8.77 -13.33
CA ASN A 44 -4.43 7.89 -14.20
C ASN A 44 -5.94 8.02 -13.95
N GLU A 45 -6.36 8.27 -12.71
CA GLU A 45 -7.77 8.43 -12.33
C GLU A 45 -8.34 9.78 -12.83
N GLU A 46 -7.53 10.85 -12.84
CA GLU A 46 -7.89 12.11 -13.51
C GLU A 46 -8.07 11.95 -15.02
N GLU A 47 -7.28 11.10 -15.67
CA GLU A 47 -7.40 10.85 -17.12
C GLU A 47 -8.60 9.93 -17.46
N ASN A 48 -9.12 9.16 -16.49
CA ASN A 48 -10.17 8.15 -16.69
C ASN A 48 -11.45 8.34 -15.83
N LYS A 49 -11.84 9.57 -15.45
CA LYS A 49 -13.17 9.92 -14.89
C LYS A 49 -13.59 9.24 -13.55
N PRO A 50 -14.56 9.83 -12.82
CA PRO A 50 -14.46 10.05 -11.39
C PRO A 50 -15.08 8.95 -10.52
N GLY A 51 -14.39 8.64 -9.44
CA GLY A 51 -15.01 8.13 -8.21
C GLY A 51 -15.11 6.62 -8.14
N GLU A 52 -13.97 5.96 -7.89
CA GLU A 52 -14.04 4.71 -7.14
C GLU A 52 -12.78 4.59 -6.27
N ARG A 53 -12.99 4.84 -4.97
CA ARG A 53 -12.01 4.78 -3.88
C ARG A 53 -11.20 3.50 -3.95
N ALA A 54 -9.97 3.60 -4.44
CA ALA A 54 -9.14 2.44 -4.60
C ALA A 54 -8.22 2.23 -3.38
N LEU A 55 -8.81 1.57 -2.38
CA LEU A 55 -8.22 0.51 -1.55
C LEU A 55 -6.97 0.85 -0.72
N ASP A 56 -7.20 1.08 0.56
CA ASP A 56 -6.29 0.78 1.67
C ASP A 56 -5.81 -0.68 1.61
N PRO A 57 -4.50 -0.95 1.58
CA PRO A 57 -3.94 -2.16 2.14
C PRO A 57 -3.59 -1.89 3.61
N GLU A 58 -3.89 -2.84 4.49
CA GLU A 58 -3.24 -3.00 5.79
C GLU A 58 -3.78 -2.22 7.01
N HIS A 59 -5.08 -2.33 7.33
CA HIS A 59 -5.56 -2.25 8.73
C HIS A 59 -6.82 -3.10 8.99
N ALA A 60 -6.89 -4.30 8.41
CA ALA A 60 -7.96 -5.28 8.69
C ALA A 60 -7.44 -6.70 9.00
N SER A 61 -6.22 -6.80 9.54
CA SER A 61 -5.66 -8.06 10.06
C SER A 61 -5.23 -7.93 11.53
N VAL A 62 -6.06 -7.29 12.36
CA VAL A 62 -6.01 -7.49 13.82
C VAL A 62 -7.32 -8.16 14.21
N ASN A 63 -7.23 -9.48 14.14
CA ASN A 63 -8.10 -10.52 14.64
C ASN A 63 -8.73 -10.19 16.01
N SER A 64 -9.95 -10.70 16.21
CA SER A 64 -10.42 -11.29 17.48
C SER A 64 -11.17 -10.39 18.48
N LEU A 65 -12.42 -10.80 18.81
CA LEU A 65 -13.17 -10.59 20.07
C LEU A 65 -14.18 -9.43 20.24
N GLN A 66 -14.90 -8.97 19.22
CA GLN A 66 -16.11 -8.16 19.50
C GLN A 66 -17.36 -8.56 18.71
N SER A 67 -17.43 -9.81 18.26
CA SER A 67 -18.69 -10.42 17.81
C SER A 67 -19.38 -11.25 18.91
N THR A 68 -18.83 -11.31 20.14
CA THR A 68 -19.45 -11.98 21.30
C THR A 68 -20.39 -11.09 22.11
N HIS A 69 -20.81 -9.94 21.58
CA HIS A 69 -21.88 -9.12 22.16
C HIS A 69 -23.08 -8.95 21.21
N ALA A 70 -23.33 -9.95 20.35
CA ALA A 70 -24.56 -10.07 19.57
C ALA A 70 -25.60 -11.01 20.23
N LYS A 71 -25.42 -11.40 21.51
CA LYS A 71 -26.30 -12.40 22.15
C LYS A 71 -26.65 -12.14 23.62
N ALA A 72 -26.77 -10.87 24.02
CA ALA A 72 -27.24 -10.48 25.36
C ALA A 72 -28.45 -9.53 25.36
N GLN A 73 -29.06 -9.25 24.20
CA GLN A 73 -30.18 -8.30 24.06
C GLN A 73 -31.44 -8.97 23.49
N ALA A 74 -31.70 -10.21 23.88
CA ALA A 74 -32.92 -10.95 23.52
C ALA A 74 -33.61 -11.62 24.73
N GLU A 75 -33.21 -11.32 25.97
CA GLU A 75 -33.80 -11.90 27.20
C GLU A 75 -34.39 -10.86 28.16
N ASP A 76 -34.55 -9.60 27.77
CA ASP A 76 -35.29 -8.60 28.56
C ASP A 76 -36.62 -8.27 27.88
N TRP A 77 -37.52 -9.25 27.93
CA TRP A 77 -38.94 -9.01 27.74
C TRP A 77 -39.64 -9.25 29.09
N PRO A 78 -40.02 -8.21 29.85
CA PRO A 78 -41.00 -8.38 30.92
C PRO A 78 -42.41 -8.48 30.30
N LYS A 79 -42.94 -9.71 30.20
CA LYS A 79 -44.39 -9.92 30.23
C LYS A 79 -44.84 -9.62 31.66
N ASN A 80 -45.39 -8.44 31.91
CA ASN A 80 -46.19 -8.21 33.10
C ASN A 80 -47.50 -7.51 32.72
N SER A 81 -48.57 -8.06 33.30
CA SER A 81 -50.01 -7.75 33.22
C SER A 81 -50.39 -6.28 33.19
#